data_AF-A0A968RV91-F1
#
_entry.id   AF-A0A968RV91-F1
#
_cell.length_a   1.000
_cell.length_b   1.000
_cell.length_c   1.000
_cell.angle_alpha   90.00
_cell.angle_beta   90.00
_cell.angle_gamma   90.00
#
_symmetry.space_group_name_H-M   'P 1'
#
loop_
_entity.id
_entity.type
_entity.pdbx_description
1 polymer ?
#
loop_
_entity_poly.entity_id
_entity_poly.type
_entity_poly.pdbx_seq_one_letter_code
_entity_poly.pdbx_strand_id
1 'polypeptide(L)'
;MASIWETTWKYLDALGVCKAYEWVSHLKSNVRSLTARELFLAKLIFQDAINYDKVRIDERAFLGPKQYQFCYVSFNTINSWGKMSDDLLIHELVHVWQYQHFGAVLYS
;
A
#
# COMPACT_ATOMS: atom_id res chain seq x y z
N MET A 1 8.29 -26.50 -10.86
CA MET A 1 6.81 -26.59 -10.89
C MET A 1 6.30 -25.45 -10.04
N ALA A 2 5.66 -24.44 -10.65
CA ALA A 2 5.05 -23.36 -9.86
C ALA A 2 3.90 -23.95 -9.03
N SER A 3 3.81 -23.56 -7.76
CA SER A 3 2.72 -24.01 -6.89
C SER A 3 1.37 -23.58 -7.49
N ILE A 4 0.31 -24.39 -7.31
CA ILE A 4 -1.07 -24.03 -7.68
C ILE A 4 -1.44 -22.66 -7.09
N TRP A 5 -0.91 -22.34 -5.91
CA TRP A 5 -1.03 -21.05 -5.25
C TRP A 5 -0.43 -19.90 -6.08
N GLU A 6 0.83 -20.03 -6.52
CA GLU A 6 1.53 -19.01 -7.32
C GLU A 6 0.85 -18.77 -8.67
N THR A 7 0.36 -19.85 -9.27
CA THR A 7 -0.32 -19.77 -10.58
C THR A 7 -1.64 -19.02 -10.45
N THR A 8 -2.39 -19.28 -9.37
CA THR A 8 -3.66 -18.60 -9.09
C THR A 8 -3.46 -17.09 -8.90
N TRP A 9 -2.45 -16.68 -8.12
CA TRP A 9 -2.14 -15.27 -7.92
C TRP A 9 -1.72 -14.58 -9.21
N LYS A 10 -0.91 -15.22 -10.05
CA LYS A 10 -0.53 -14.68 -11.37
C LYS A 10 -1.74 -14.45 -12.27
N TYR A 11 -2.72 -15.37 -12.28
CA TYR A 11 -3.94 -15.19 -13.06
C TYR A 11 -4.83 -14.09 -12.50
N LEU A 12 -4.98 -13.97 -11.19
CA LEU A 12 -5.75 -12.88 -10.57
C LEU A 12 -5.14 -11.51 -10.87
N ASP A 13 -3.81 -11.43 -10.87
CA ASP A 13 -3.08 -10.21 -11.21
C ASP A 13 -3.21 -9.89 -12.72
N ALA A 14 -3.15 -10.91 -13.59
CA ALA A 14 -3.37 -10.77 -15.03
C ALA A 14 -4.81 -10.35 -15.39
N LEU A 15 -5.80 -10.83 -14.63
CA LEU A 15 -7.21 -10.43 -14.74
C LEU A 15 -7.47 -9.01 -14.21
N GLY A 16 -6.45 -8.35 -13.62
CA GLY A 16 -6.56 -6.99 -13.14
C GLY A 16 -7.46 -6.84 -11.91
N VAL A 17 -7.71 -7.91 -11.16
CA VAL A 17 -8.56 -7.88 -9.95
C VAL A 17 -7.97 -6.92 -8.91
N CYS A 18 -6.65 -6.91 -8.75
CA CYS A 18 -5.93 -5.98 -7.88
C CYS A 18 -6.16 -4.51 -8.32
N LYS A 19 -6.12 -4.25 -9.64
CA LYS A 19 -6.39 -2.93 -10.21
C LYS A 19 -7.85 -2.52 -10.04
N ALA A 20 -8.79 -3.44 -10.21
CA ALA A 20 -10.21 -3.18 -9.97
C ALA A 20 -10.48 -2.83 -8.50
N TYR A 21 -9.82 -3.53 -7.58
CA TYR A 21 -9.89 -3.19 -6.15
C TYR A 21 -9.30 -1.81 -5.85
N GLU A 22 -8.10 -1.48 -6.37
CA GLU A 22 -7.53 -0.13 -6.25
C GLU A 22 -8.46 0.94 -6.84
N TRP A 23 -9.12 0.65 -7.96
CA TRP A 23 -10.04 1.60 -8.59
C TRP A 23 -11.29 1.84 -7.73
N VAL A 24 -11.82 0.79 -7.10
CA VAL A 24 -12.93 0.90 -6.14
C VAL A 24 -12.49 1.58 -4.85
N SER A 25 -11.26 1.36 -4.38
CA SER A 25 -10.74 2.05 -3.20
C SER A 25 -10.52 3.55 -3.47
N HIS A 26 -10.12 3.92 -4.69
CA HIS A 26 -10.02 5.32 -5.12
C HIS A 26 -11.38 6.05 -5.15
N LEU A 27 -12.51 5.35 -5.23
CA LEU A 27 -13.84 5.96 -5.10
C LEU A 27 -14.15 6.38 -3.65
N LYS A 28 -13.34 5.97 -2.67
CA LYS A 28 -13.46 6.47 -1.29
C LYS A 28 -12.87 7.89 -1.23
N SER A 29 -13.68 8.87 -0.85
CA SER A 29 -13.31 10.29 -0.86
C SER A 29 -12.25 10.73 0.17
N ASN A 30 -11.61 9.79 0.87
CA ASN A 30 -10.68 10.08 1.97
C ASN A 30 -9.24 9.65 1.67
N VAL A 31 -8.98 9.17 0.46
CA VAL A 31 -7.65 8.77 0.01
C VAL A 31 -6.89 10.02 -0.42
N ARG A 32 -5.73 10.27 0.20
CA ARG A 32 -4.85 11.41 -0.09
C ARG A 32 -3.50 10.95 -0.62
N SER A 33 -2.78 11.86 -1.27
CA SER A 33 -1.35 11.65 -1.60
C SER A 33 -0.47 11.93 -0.37
N LEU A 34 0.80 11.52 -0.45
CA LEU A 34 1.84 11.90 0.52
C LEU A 34 1.94 13.44 0.59
N THR A 35 2.02 13.97 1.80
CA THR A 35 2.35 15.38 2.02
C THR A 35 3.82 15.64 1.69
N ALA A 36 4.21 16.90 1.48
CA ALA A 36 5.60 17.27 1.18
C ALA A 36 6.59 16.79 2.27
N ARG A 37 6.17 16.79 3.54
CA ARG A 37 6.98 16.30 4.67
C ARG A 37 7.17 14.78 4.62
N GLU A 38 6.08 14.04 4.42
CA GLU A 38 6.11 12.58 4.30
C GLU A 38 6.92 12.13 3.09
N LEU A 39 6.77 12.83 1.96
CA LEU A 39 7.55 12.60 0.74
C LEU A 39 9.04 12.85 0.98
N PHE A 40 9.40 13.91 1.70
CA PHE A 40 10.80 14.21 2.04
C PHE A 40 11.41 13.10 2.91
N LEU A 41 10.71 12.65 3.95
CA LEU A 41 11.15 11.55 4.81
C LEU A 41 11.31 10.24 4.02
N ALA A 42 10.34 9.94 3.17
CA ALA A 42 10.37 8.76 2.33
C ALA A 42 11.56 8.77 1.35
N LYS A 43 11.84 9.92 0.73
CA LYS A 43 12.99 10.10 -0.18
C LYS A 43 14.34 10.01 0.54
N LEU A 44 14.41 10.38 1.81
CA LEU A 44 15.64 10.24 2.59
C LEU A 44 16.07 8.77 2.73
N ILE A 45 15.11 7.87 2.80
CA ILE A 45 15.34 6.43 3.03
C ILE A 45 15.34 5.64 1.72
N PHE A 46 14.29 5.80 0.92
CA PHE A 46 14.07 5.00 -0.28
C PHE A 46 14.53 5.69 -1.56
N GLN A 47 14.96 6.95 -1.50
CA GLN A 47 15.43 7.74 -2.65
C GLN A 47 14.41 7.73 -3.78
N ASP A 48 14.75 7.19 -4.96
CA ASP A 48 13.83 7.06 -6.10
C ASP A 48 13.40 5.60 -6.34
N ALA A 49 13.59 4.72 -5.35
CA ALA A 49 13.20 3.32 -5.46
C ALA A 49 11.69 3.11 -5.44
N ILE A 50 10.92 4.04 -4.85
CA ILE A 50 9.45 3.98 -4.82
C ILE A 50 8.89 4.99 -5.80
N ASN A 51 7.91 4.59 -6.60
CA ASN A 51 7.08 5.52 -7.37
C ASN A 51 6.04 6.17 -6.45
N TYR A 52 6.41 7.30 -5.84
CA TYR A 52 5.59 8.05 -4.89
C TYR A 52 4.29 8.59 -5.48
N ASP A 53 4.24 8.84 -6.78
CA ASP A 53 3.03 9.36 -7.45
C ASP A 53 1.88 8.34 -7.44
N LYS A 54 2.20 7.05 -7.25
CA LYS A 54 1.22 5.98 -7.08
C LYS A 54 0.84 5.74 -5.63
N VAL A 55 1.63 6.22 -4.67
CA VAL A 55 1.41 5.96 -3.24
C VAL A 55 0.23 6.79 -2.74
N ARG A 56 -0.66 6.14 -2.02
CA ARG A 56 -1.86 6.75 -1.45
C ARG A 56 -1.98 6.42 0.03
N ILE A 57 -2.57 7.33 0.80
CA ILE A 57 -2.85 7.14 2.22
C ILE A 57 -4.35 7.26 2.44
N ASP A 58 -4.98 6.24 3.01
CA ASP A 58 -6.36 6.24 3.49
C ASP A 58 -6.37 6.25 5.02
N GLU A 59 -6.61 7.42 5.64
CA GLU A 59 -6.65 7.57 7.11
C GLU A 59 -8.00 7.15 7.72
N ARG A 60 -8.94 6.67 6.90
CA ARG A 60 -10.26 6.16 7.32
C ARG A 60 -10.42 4.70 6.90
N ALA A 61 -9.40 3.90 7.20
CA ALA A 61 -9.41 2.46 6.96
C ALA A 61 -10.74 1.83 7.44
N PHE A 62 -11.37 1.03 6.59
CA PHE A 62 -12.69 0.42 6.87
C PHE A 62 -12.58 -0.91 7.64
N LEU A 63 -11.42 -1.55 7.61
CA LEU A 63 -11.16 -2.88 8.16
C LEU A 63 -10.19 -2.78 9.35
N GLY A 64 -10.44 -3.58 10.39
CA GLY A 64 -9.62 -3.67 11.60
C GLY A 64 -10.22 -2.93 12.82
N PRO A 65 -9.96 -3.40 14.06
CA PRO A 65 -10.46 -2.76 15.27
C PRO A 65 -9.79 -1.39 15.48
N LYS A 66 -10.61 -0.33 15.43
CA LYS A 66 -10.21 1.09 15.63
C LYS A 66 -9.40 1.36 16.91
N GLN A 67 -9.53 0.51 17.92
CA GLN A 67 -8.89 0.64 19.24
C GLN A 67 -7.36 0.46 19.20
N TYR A 68 -6.83 -0.20 18.16
CA TYR A 68 -5.40 -0.53 18.06
C TYR A 68 -4.66 0.29 16.99
N GLN A 69 -5.34 1.23 16.32
CA GLN A 69 -4.76 2.06 15.26
C GLN A 69 -4.00 1.26 14.18
N PHE A 70 -4.55 0.10 13.79
CA PHE A 70 -3.91 -0.77 12.80
C PHE A 70 -3.63 -0.02 11.50
N CYS A 71 -2.39 -0.14 11.03
CA CYS A 71 -1.98 0.27 9.70
C CYS A 71 -1.75 -0.99 8.86
N TYR A 72 -2.13 -0.93 7.59
CA TYR A 72 -1.89 -2.01 6.64
C TYR A 72 -1.78 -1.48 5.22
N VAL A 73 -0.96 -2.13 4.41
CA VAL A 73 -0.79 -1.80 2.99
C VAL A 73 -1.67 -2.69 2.11
N SER A 74 -2.52 -2.04 1.32
CA SER A 74 -3.19 -2.65 0.18
C SER A 74 -2.54 -2.14 -1.10
N PHE A 75 -1.61 -2.90 -1.66
CA PHE A 75 -0.89 -2.54 -2.89
C PHE A 75 -0.12 -1.21 -2.75
N ASN A 76 -0.47 -0.15 -3.51
CA ASN A 76 0.13 1.18 -3.35
C ASN A 76 -0.56 2.06 -2.28
N THR A 77 -1.59 1.55 -1.61
CA THR A 77 -2.37 2.32 -0.63
C THR A 77 -2.03 1.89 0.78
N ILE A 78 -1.56 2.83 1.61
CA ILE A 78 -1.36 2.64 3.05
C ILE A 78 -2.67 3.04 3.73
N ASN A 79 -3.29 2.12 4.46
CA ASN A 79 -4.52 2.36 5.19
C ASN A 79 -4.18 2.50 6.68
N SER A 80 -4.63 3.57 7.31
CA SER A 80 -4.46 3.83 8.73
C SER A 80 -5.78 4.25 9.39
N TRP A 81 -5.86 4.12 10.71
CA TRP A 81 -6.94 4.71 11.51
C TRP A 81 -6.46 6.02 12.14
N GLY A 82 -6.55 7.10 11.36
CA GLY A 82 -6.09 8.45 11.75
C GLY A 82 -4.63 8.74 11.40
N LYS A 83 -4.06 9.76 12.04
CA LYS A 83 -2.68 10.20 11.79
C LYS A 83 -1.70 9.10 12.19
N MET A 84 -0.77 8.83 11.28
CA MET A 84 0.31 7.88 11.42
C MET A 84 1.58 8.61 11.87
N SER A 85 2.40 7.95 12.69
CA SER A 85 3.73 8.45 13.06
C SER A 85 4.73 8.21 11.93
N ASP A 86 5.85 8.93 11.93
CA ASP A 86 6.84 8.85 10.85
C ASP A 86 7.46 7.45 10.75
N ASP A 87 7.75 6.82 11.88
CA ASP A 87 8.28 5.46 11.98
C ASP A 87 7.34 4.44 11.36
N LEU A 88 6.04 4.55 11.64
CA LEU A 88 5.03 3.65 11.06
C LEU A 88 4.84 3.91 9.57
N LEU A 89 4.89 5.18 9.12
CA LEU A 89 4.86 5.51 7.70
C LEU A 89 6.02 4.84 6.96
N ILE A 90 7.24 4.93 7.50
CA ILE A 90 8.41 4.30 6.88
C ILE A 90 8.26 2.78 6.86
N HIS A 91 7.74 2.17 7.93
CA HIS A 91 7.45 0.74 7.98
C HIS A 91 6.51 0.32 6.84
N GLU A 92 5.36 1.00 6.69
CA GLU A 92 4.39 0.68 5.64
C GLU A 92 4.95 0.96 4.23
N LEU A 93 5.80 1.96 4.06
CA LEU A 93 6.49 2.21 2.78
C LEU A 93 7.45 1.08 2.39
N VAL A 94 7.99 0.31 3.34
CA VAL A 94 8.74 -0.91 3.01
C VAL A 94 7.83 -1.90 2.27
N HIS A 95 6.58 -2.07 2.71
CA HIS A 95 5.62 -2.96 2.05
C HIS A 95 5.21 -2.46 0.66
N VAL A 96 5.02 -1.15 0.51
CA VAL A 96 4.79 -0.54 -0.81
C VAL A 96 6.00 -0.75 -1.73
N TRP A 97 7.22 -0.60 -1.22
CA TRP A 97 8.44 -0.86 -1.97
C TRP A 97 8.51 -2.33 -2.40
N GLN A 98 8.23 -3.28 -1.50
CA GLN A 98 8.20 -4.72 -1.80
C GLN A 98 7.21 -5.01 -2.93
N TYR A 99 6.04 -4.40 -2.91
CA TYR A 99 5.05 -4.55 -3.98
C TYR A 99 5.54 -4.11 -5.33
N GLN A 100 6.11 -2.91 -5.39
CA GLN A 100 6.51 -2.31 -6.66
C GLN A 100 7.64 -3.09 -7.32
N HIS A 101 8.46 -3.80 -6.54
CA HIS A 101 9.58 -4.59 -7.05
C HIS A 101 9.24 -6.06 -7.28
N PHE A 102 8.42 -6.66 -6.42
CA PHE A 102 8.19 -8.12 -6.41
C PHE A 102 6.74 -8.53 -6.68
N GLY A 103 5.81 -7.57 -6.80
CA GLY A 103 4.39 -7.84 -6.98
C GLY A 103 3.70 -8.38 -5.72
N ALA A 104 2.44 -8.81 -5.86
CA ALA A 104 1.59 -9.26 -4.75
C ALA A 104 2.05 -10.61 -4.12
N VAL A 105 3.04 -11.29 -4.69
CA VAL A 105 3.46 -12.65 -4.33
C VAL A 105 4.18 -12.72 -2.97
N LEU A 106 4.70 -11.60 -2.48
CA LEU A 106 5.42 -11.48 -1.19
C LEU A 106 4.64 -10.70 -0.12
N TYR A 107 3.34 -10.44 -0.35
CA TYR A 107 2.46 -9.82 0.64
C TYR A 107 1.99 -10.86 1.67
N SER A 108 2.66 -10.94 2.80
CA SER A 108 2.16 -11.64 4.00
C SER A 108 2.74 -11.04 5.26
#